data_AF-A0A7T1Y2C0-F1
#
_entry.id   AF-A0A7T1Y2C0-F1
#
_cell.length_a   1.000
_cell.length_b   1.000
_cell.length_c   1.000
_cell.angle_alpha   90.00
_cell.angle_beta   90.00
_cell.angle_gamma   90.00
#
_symmetry.space_group_name_H-M   'P 1'
#
loop_
_entity.id
_entity.type
_entity.pdbx_description
1 polymer ?
#
loop_
_entity_poly.entity_id
_entity_poly.type
_entity_poly.pdbx_seq_one_letter_code
_entity_poly.pdbx_strand_id
1 'polypeptide(L)'
;MSSLWPGRAVLTVSLFLLSSVALPLMAEPLPPPQGDVLLRVVGDIEHPNVGEELHLDRAMLKSLPQGVIETSTPWTEGVGRFEGPLLRALLEAAGTRSDHVRIRALNEYESEVPVADFHAYDVILALERDGEPIAVRDLGPMFVLYPFDEHPELLNETIRHRSVWHVGSVHVP
;
A
#
# COMPACT_ATOMS: atom_id res chain seq x y z
N MET A 1 26.81 59.97 -58.44
CA MET A 1 26.97 58.52 -58.26
C MET A 1 27.43 58.28 -56.83
N SER A 2 26.51 58.12 -55.87
CA SER A 2 25.82 56.87 -55.48
C SER A 2 26.69 55.95 -54.61
N SER A 3 26.33 55.85 -53.32
CA SER A 3 26.35 54.62 -52.50
C SER A 3 26.16 55.03 -51.02
N LEU A 4 24.93 55.07 -50.50
CA LEU A 4 24.19 53.96 -49.86
C LEU A 4 24.72 53.62 -48.44
N TRP A 5 23.95 54.05 -47.43
CA TRP A 5 24.01 53.62 -46.02
C TRP A 5 23.25 52.27 -45.88
N PRO A 6 23.58 51.39 -44.91
CA PRO A 6 22.72 51.30 -43.70
C PRO A 6 23.53 50.92 -42.43
N GLY A 7 23.23 51.45 -41.24
CA GLY A 7 22.02 51.17 -40.49
C GLY A 7 22.20 49.88 -39.70
N ARG A 8 22.97 49.91 -38.59
CA ARG A 8 23.13 48.74 -37.71
C ARG A 8 21.87 48.61 -36.85
N ALA A 9 20.98 47.71 -37.25
CA ALA A 9 19.84 47.29 -36.44
C ALA A 9 20.34 46.51 -35.21
N VAL A 10 20.04 47.00 -34.01
CA VAL A 10 20.24 46.26 -32.77
C VAL A 10 19.05 45.31 -32.62
N LEU A 11 19.28 44.02 -32.82
CA LEU A 11 18.29 42.98 -32.55
C LEU A 11 18.27 42.73 -31.03
N THR A 12 17.27 43.28 -30.35
CA THR A 12 16.97 42.91 -28.96
C THR A 12 16.24 41.58 -28.98
N VAL A 13 16.94 40.49 -28.67
CA VAL A 13 16.33 39.17 -28.47
C VAL A 13 15.64 39.19 -27.10
N SER A 14 14.34 39.43 -27.09
CA SER A 14 13.50 39.28 -25.89
C SER A 14 13.35 37.79 -25.58
N LEU A 15 14.13 37.30 -24.62
CA LEU A 15 14.04 35.96 -24.07
C LEU A 15 12.73 35.84 -23.26
N PHE A 16 11.68 35.29 -23.87
CA PHE A 16 10.48 34.89 -23.15
C PHE A 16 10.81 33.70 -22.25
N LEU A 17 11.02 33.96 -20.95
CA LEU A 17 11.05 32.94 -19.91
C LEU A 17 9.66 32.30 -19.82
N LEU A 18 9.46 31.15 -20.47
CA LEU A 18 8.35 30.25 -20.18
C LEU A 18 8.53 29.76 -18.73
N SER A 19 7.84 30.41 -17.79
CA SER A 19 7.74 29.91 -16.42
C SER A 19 6.89 28.65 -16.44
N SER A 20 7.53 27.49 -16.35
CA SER A 20 6.89 26.19 -16.19
C SER A 20 6.16 26.20 -14.84
N VAL A 21 4.87 26.50 -14.85
CA VAL A 21 4.02 26.30 -13.67
C VAL A 21 3.90 24.79 -13.50
N ALA A 22 4.67 24.24 -12.57
CA ALA A 22 4.50 22.87 -12.12
C ALA A 22 3.16 22.79 -11.38
N LEU A 23 2.14 22.25 -12.04
CA LEU A 23 0.90 21.88 -11.37
C LEU A 23 1.23 20.74 -10.40
N PRO A 24 0.82 20.82 -9.12
CA PRO A 24 0.97 19.71 -8.20
C PRO A 24 0.17 18.52 -8.75
N LEU A 25 0.86 17.40 -9.01
CA LEU A 25 0.24 16.13 -9.33
C LEU A 25 -0.47 15.64 -8.06
N MET A 26 -1.75 15.97 -7.90
CA MET A 26 -2.59 15.30 -6.91
C MET A 26 -2.69 13.85 -7.36
N ALA A 27 -2.36 12.90 -6.48
CA ALA A 27 -2.59 11.50 -6.75
C ALA A 27 -4.08 11.32 -7.04
N GLU A 28 -4.43 10.82 -8.23
CA GLU A 28 -5.84 10.54 -8.51
C GLU A 28 -6.32 9.45 -7.56
N PRO A 29 -7.51 9.62 -6.93
CA PRO A 29 -8.11 8.59 -6.11
C PRO A 29 -8.17 7.27 -6.88
N LEU A 30 -7.94 6.15 -6.19
CA LEU A 30 -8.13 4.84 -6.80
C LEU A 30 -9.54 4.75 -7.38
N PRO A 31 -9.74 4.19 -8.59
CA PRO A 31 -11.08 4.00 -9.12
C PRO A 31 -11.87 3.02 -8.25
N PRO A 32 -13.20 2.95 -8.38
CA PRO A 32 -13.99 1.89 -7.76
C PRO A 32 -13.54 0.49 -8.23
N PRO A 33 -13.65 -0.55 -7.38
CA PRO A 33 -13.25 -1.92 -7.70
C PRO A 33 -14.05 -2.47 -8.89
N GLN A 34 -13.38 -3.27 -9.72
CA GLN A 34 -13.99 -3.93 -10.89
C GLN A 34 -14.28 -5.41 -10.63
N GLY A 35 -13.56 -6.02 -9.68
CA GLY A 35 -13.79 -7.39 -9.22
C GLY A 35 -14.42 -7.45 -7.83
N ASP A 36 -14.40 -8.66 -7.25
CA ASP A 36 -14.85 -8.89 -5.88
C ASP A 36 -14.00 -8.07 -4.91
N VAL A 37 -14.68 -7.33 -4.02
CA VAL A 37 -14.02 -6.59 -2.95
C VAL A 37 -13.42 -7.58 -1.97
N LEU A 38 -12.10 -7.57 -1.85
CA LEU A 38 -11.38 -8.42 -0.91
C LEU A 38 -11.13 -7.67 0.40
N LEU A 39 -10.76 -6.39 0.32
CA LEU A 39 -10.40 -5.58 1.48
C LEU A 39 -11.18 -4.27 1.51
N ARG A 40 -11.66 -3.90 2.69
CA ARG A 40 -12.22 -2.58 2.98
C ARG A 40 -11.31 -1.84 3.96
N VAL A 41 -10.94 -0.61 3.65
CA VAL A 41 -10.34 0.33 4.60
C VAL A 41 -11.39 1.37 4.94
N VAL A 42 -11.62 1.57 6.24
CA VAL A 42 -12.69 2.42 6.78
C VAL A 42 -12.15 3.31 7.90
N GLY A 43 -12.87 4.37 8.24
CA GLY A 43 -12.51 5.30 9.32
C GLY A 43 -11.83 6.56 8.81
N ASP A 44 -10.82 7.06 9.52
CA ASP A 44 -10.14 8.33 9.19
C ASP A 44 -9.17 8.19 8.00
N ILE A 45 -9.72 8.22 6.77
CA ILE A 45 -8.98 8.08 5.51
C ILE A 45 -9.19 9.30 4.60
N GLU A 46 -8.12 9.75 3.93
CA GLU A 46 -8.18 10.90 3.01
C GLU A 46 -8.59 10.48 1.58
N HIS A 47 -8.44 9.20 1.20
CA HIS A 47 -8.59 8.73 -0.19
C HIS A 47 -9.62 7.58 -0.38
N PRO A 48 -10.92 7.79 -0.10
CA PRO A 48 -11.95 6.79 -0.40
C PRO A 48 -12.18 6.64 -1.92
N ASN A 49 -12.66 5.46 -2.34
CA ASN A 49 -13.11 5.21 -3.71
C ASN A 49 -14.57 4.74 -3.82
N VAL A 50 -15.21 4.41 -2.69
CA VAL A 50 -16.63 4.02 -2.61
C VAL A 50 -17.25 4.67 -1.37
N GLY A 51 -18.01 5.75 -1.57
CA GLY A 51 -18.60 6.50 -0.46
C GLY A 51 -17.50 7.10 0.45
N GLU A 52 -17.50 6.71 1.72
CA GLU A 52 -16.49 7.11 2.72
C GLU A 52 -15.44 6.01 2.96
N GLU A 53 -15.42 4.97 2.13
CA GLU A 53 -14.55 3.81 2.29
C GLU A 53 -13.61 3.63 1.10
N LEU A 54 -12.48 2.97 1.34
CA LEU A 54 -11.61 2.47 0.30
C LEU A 54 -11.84 0.96 0.14
N HIS A 55 -12.33 0.54 -1.01
CA HIS A 55 -12.56 -0.86 -1.38
C HIS A 55 -11.50 -1.30 -2.37
N LEU A 56 -10.80 -2.39 -2.07
CA LEU A 56 -9.78 -2.95 -2.93
C LEU A 56 -10.16 -4.36 -3.38
N ASP A 57 -10.19 -4.56 -4.70
CA ASP A 57 -10.19 -5.87 -5.31
C ASP A 57 -8.76 -6.44 -5.41
N ARG A 58 -8.64 -7.67 -5.92
CA ARG A 58 -7.33 -8.33 -6.08
C ARG A 58 -6.36 -7.54 -6.98
N ALA A 59 -6.86 -6.94 -8.06
CA ALA A 59 -5.99 -6.24 -9.00
C ALA A 59 -5.41 -4.98 -8.36
N MET A 60 -6.22 -4.26 -7.58
CA MET A 60 -5.79 -3.10 -6.80
C MET A 60 -4.78 -3.49 -5.71
N LEU A 61 -5.02 -4.56 -4.95
CA LEU A 61 -4.06 -5.02 -3.95
C LEU A 61 -2.71 -5.41 -4.57
N LYS A 62 -2.71 -5.98 -5.78
CA LYS A 62 -1.50 -6.32 -6.53
C LYS A 62 -0.80 -5.13 -7.19
N SER A 63 -1.48 -3.99 -7.37
CA SER A 63 -0.87 -2.79 -7.96
C SER A 63 -0.14 -1.92 -6.94
N LEU A 64 -0.43 -2.08 -5.65
CA LEU A 64 0.32 -1.44 -4.57
C LEU A 64 1.77 -1.96 -4.54
N PRO A 65 2.72 -1.21 -3.96
CA PRO A 65 4.05 -1.72 -3.63
C PRO A 65 3.98 -3.07 -2.90
N GLN A 66 4.59 -4.10 -3.52
CA GLN A 66 4.60 -5.47 -3.03
C GLN A 66 5.82 -5.75 -2.13
N GLY A 67 5.66 -6.70 -1.23
CA GLY A 67 6.73 -7.28 -0.42
C GLY A 67 6.74 -8.80 -0.53
N VAL A 68 7.86 -9.39 -0.09
CA VAL A 68 8.11 -10.82 -0.12
C VAL A 68 8.74 -11.21 1.21
N ILE A 69 8.19 -12.23 1.87
CA ILE A 69 8.73 -12.78 3.11
C ILE A 69 8.93 -14.29 2.95
N GLU A 70 10.15 -14.77 3.19
CA GLU A 70 10.44 -16.20 3.31
C GLU A 70 10.62 -16.53 4.78
N THR A 71 9.64 -17.20 5.39
CA THR A 71 9.64 -17.49 6.83
C THR A 71 8.88 -18.77 7.16
N SER A 72 9.28 -19.43 8.24
CA SER A 72 8.42 -20.36 8.97
C SER A 72 7.35 -19.58 9.74
N THR A 73 6.17 -20.17 9.93
CA THR A 73 5.12 -19.58 10.76
C THR A 73 4.67 -20.57 11.85
N PRO A 74 4.18 -20.08 13.01
CA PRO A 74 3.62 -20.95 14.05
C PRO A 74 2.40 -21.79 13.62
N TRP A 75 1.79 -21.48 12.47
CA TRP A 75 0.52 -22.05 12.02
C TRP A 75 0.64 -22.91 10.76
N THR A 76 1.82 -22.94 10.14
CA THR A 76 2.06 -23.67 8.90
C THR A 76 3.30 -24.54 9.00
N GLU A 77 3.30 -25.68 8.30
CA GLU A 77 4.50 -26.50 8.18
C GLU A 77 5.50 -25.88 7.19
N GLY A 78 6.79 -25.98 7.54
CA GLY A 78 7.92 -25.55 6.72
C GLY A 78 8.09 -24.04 6.59
N VAL A 79 9.14 -23.66 5.86
CA VAL A 79 9.34 -22.28 5.40
C VAL A 79 8.45 -22.07 4.18
N GLY A 80 7.66 -20.99 4.16
CA GLY A 80 6.88 -20.57 3.01
C GLY A 80 7.39 -19.26 2.43
N ARG A 81 7.27 -19.10 1.11
CA ARG A 81 7.52 -17.84 0.41
C ARG A 81 6.19 -17.10 0.23
N PHE A 82 5.98 -16.04 0.99
CA PHE A 82 4.74 -15.27 0.99
C PHE A 82 4.88 -13.95 0.25
N GLU A 83 3.86 -13.58 -0.52
CA GLU A 83 3.88 -12.37 -1.35
C GLU A 83 2.55 -11.60 -1.22
N GLY A 84 2.64 -10.27 -1.19
CA GLY A 84 1.47 -9.38 -1.13
C GLY A 84 1.85 -7.91 -0.90
N PRO A 85 0.87 -6.99 -0.88
CA PRO A 85 1.14 -5.59 -0.64
C PRO A 85 1.73 -5.33 0.74
N LEU A 86 2.66 -4.39 0.80
CA LEU A 86 3.17 -3.85 2.06
C LEU A 86 2.04 -3.12 2.79
N LEU A 87 1.84 -3.39 4.09
CA LEU A 87 0.76 -2.73 4.84
C LEU A 87 0.96 -1.21 4.93
N ARG A 88 2.20 -0.72 4.98
CA ARG A 88 2.48 0.73 4.87
C ARG A 88 1.97 1.34 3.56
N ALA A 89 2.10 0.61 2.44
CA ALA A 89 1.66 1.09 1.15
C ALA A 89 0.13 1.08 1.02
N LEU A 90 -0.54 0.15 1.70
CA LEU A 90 -2.00 0.19 1.86
C LEU A 90 -2.44 1.44 2.63
N LEU A 91 -1.73 1.81 3.71
CA LEU A 91 -2.07 3.01 4.50
C LEU A 91 -1.79 4.31 3.73
N GLU A 92 -0.69 4.35 2.97
CA GLU A 92 -0.40 5.46 2.04
C GLU A 92 -1.50 5.61 0.99
N ALA A 93 -1.97 4.50 0.41
CA ALA A 93 -3.08 4.50 -0.53
C ALA A 93 -4.39 5.00 0.09
N ALA A 94 -4.66 4.67 1.36
CA ALA A 94 -5.80 5.20 2.11
C ALA A 94 -5.62 6.68 2.53
N GLY A 95 -4.39 7.20 2.52
CA GLY A 95 -4.09 8.57 2.93
C GLY A 95 -4.26 8.81 4.43
N THR A 96 -4.05 7.80 5.28
CA THR A 96 -4.17 7.97 6.74
C THR A 96 -2.86 8.43 7.38
N ARG A 97 -2.97 9.12 8.53
CA ARG A 97 -1.86 9.52 9.41
C ARG A 97 -1.94 8.91 10.81
N SER A 98 -2.79 7.90 11.00
CA SER A 98 -2.96 7.26 12.30
C SER A 98 -1.70 6.49 12.71
N ASP A 99 -1.40 6.48 14.02
CA ASP A 99 -0.27 5.74 14.58
C ASP A 99 -0.57 4.24 14.77
N HIS A 100 -1.84 3.84 14.64
CA HIS A 100 -2.30 2.45 14.76
C HIS A 100 -3.53 2.19 13.89
N VAL A 101 -3.75 0.93 13.55
CA VAL A 101 -4.95 0.46 12.85
C VAL A 101 -5.49 -0.80 13.53
N ARG A 102 -6.77 -1.08 13.34
CA ARG A 102 -7.36 -2.37 13.72
C ARG A 102 -7.57 -3.23 12.49
N ILE A 103 -6.98 -4.42 12.48
CA ILE A 103 -7.12 -5.38 11.39
C ILE A 103 -8.14 -6.42 11.81
N ARG A 104 -9.20 -6.56 11.03
CA ARG A 104 -10.35 -7.41 11.34
C ARG A 104 -10.51 -8.51 10.30
N ALA A 105 -10.68 -9.73 10.80
CA ALA A 105 -10.93 -10.93 10.02
C ALA A 105 -12.42 -11.11 9.71
N LEU A 106 -12.72 -11.96 8.72
CA LEU A 106 -14.08 -12.32 8.32
C LEU A 106 -14.90 -13.00 9.43
N ASN A 107 -14.24 -13.57 10.45
CA ASN A 107 -14.86 -14.17 11.62
C ASN A 107 -14.97 -13.18 12.81
N GLU A 108 -14.78 -11.89 12.56
CA GLU A 108 -14.85 -10.80 13.53
C GLU A 108 -13.74 -10.79 14.59
N TYR A 109 -12.72 -11.65 14.48
CA TYR A 109 -11.48 -11.48 15.23
C TYR A 109 -10.78 -10.18 14.80
N GLU A 110 -10.24 -9.43 15.75
CA GLU A 110 -9.60 -8.15 15.51
C GLU A 110 -8.34 -8.00 16.34
N SER A 111 -7.33 -7.33 15.78
CA SER A 111 -6.13 -6.94 16.51
C SER A 111 -5.73 -5.50 16.17
N GLU A 112 -5.31 -4.75 17.20
CA GLU A 112 -4.73 -3.43 17.04
C GLU A 112 -3.22 -3.55 16.75
N VAL A 113 -2.80 -2.92 15.66
CA VAL A 113 -1.44 -2.99 15.13
C VAL A 113 -0.88 -1.57 15.01
N PRO A 114 0.26 -1.25 15.65
CA PRO A 114 0.90 0.05 15.49
C PRO A 114 1.49 0.16 14.08
N VAL A 115 1.31 1.31 13.44
CA VAL A 115 1.83 1.58 12.09
C VAL A 115 3.36 1.49 12.06
N ALA A 116 4.02 1.79 13.17
CA ALA A 116 5.47 1.62 13.32
C ALA A 116 5.95 0.19 12.98
N ASP A 117 5.15 -0.84 13.26
CA ASP A 117 5.49 -2.24 12.92
C ASP A 117 5.61 -2.41 11.40
N PHE A 118 4.71 -1.78 10.61
CA PHE A 118 4.69 -1.89 9.14
C PHE A 118 5.91 -1.26 8.46
N HIS A 119 6.55 -0.29 9.14
CA HIS A 119 7.78 0.33 8.67
C HIS A 119 9.03 -0.35 9.22
N ALA A 120 8.97 -0.92 10.43
CA ALA A 120 10.10 -1.57 11.06
C ALA A 120 10.42 -2.95 10.46
N TYR A 121 9.38 -3.70 10.06
CA TYR A 121 9.51 -5.12 9.71
C TYR A 121 9.00 -5.48 8.32
N ASP A 122 8.65 -4.49 7.48
CA ASP A 122 8.11 -4.73 6.15
C ASP A 122 6.92 -5.70 6.12
N VAL A 123 6.02 -5.55 7.10
CA VAL A 123 4.85 -6.41 7.26
C VAL A 123 3.99 -6.36 6.00
N ILE A 124 3.66 -7.55 5.48
CA ILE A 124 2.83 -7.70 4.28
C ILE A 124 1.42 -8.16 4.64
N LEU A 125 0.46 -7.83 3.79
CA LEU A 125 -0.81 -8.54 3.68
C LEU A 125 -0.66 -9.61 2.60
N ALA A 126 -0.19 -10.80 2.99
CA ALA A 126 0.10 -11.89 2.06
C ALA A 126 -1.18 -12.37 1.34
N LEU A 127 -1.09 -12.44 0.00
CA LEU A 127 -2.15 -12.94 -0.89
C LEU A 127 -1.78 -14.29 -1.49
N GLU A 128 -0.48 -14.56 -1.59
CA GLU A 128 0.10 -15.74 -2.22
C GLU A 128 1.13 -16.40 -1.31
N ARG A 129 1.23 -17.73 -1.41
CA ARG A 129 2.25 -18.55 -0.79
C ARG A 129 2.80 -19.50 -1.85
N ASP A 130 4.12 -19.53 -2.00
CA ASP A 130 4.84 -20.40 -2.92
C ASP A 130 4.36 -20.25 -4.38
N GLY A 131 4.03 -19.01 -4.77
CA GLY A 131 3.56 -18.64 -6.11
C GLY A 131 2.08 -18.89 -6.38
N GLU A 132 1.33 -19.42 -5.41
CA GLU A 132 -0.10 -19.74 -5.55
C GLU A 132 -0.95 -18.89 -4.57
N PRO A 133 -2.19 -18.54 -4.93
CA PRO A 133 -3.11 -17.89 -4.00
C PRO A 133 -3.30 -18.70 -2.72
N ILE A 134 -3.25 -18.03 -1.56
CA ILE A 134 -3.45 -18.71 -0.27
C ILE A 134 -4.92 -19.17 -0.20
N ALA A 135 -5.13 -20.48 -0.07
CA ALA A 135 -6.48 -21.03 0.04
C ALA A 135 -7.12 -20.69 1.39
N VAL A 136 -8.45 -20.61 1.44
CA VAL A 136 -9.20 -20.28 2.67
C VAL A 136 -8.89 -21.23 3.83
N ARG A 137 -8.75 -22.53 3.53
CA ARG A 137 -8.38 -23.55 4.54
C ARG A 137 -6.95 -23.41 5.06
N ASP A 138 -6.11 -22.68 4.33
CA ASP A 138 -4.67 -22.49 4.58
C ASP A 138 -4.40 -21.05 5.01
N LEU A 139 -5.33 -20.43 5.75
CA LEU A 139 -5.25 -19.08 6.33
C LEU A 139 -5.41 -17.91 5.33
N GLY A 140 -5.71 -18.21 4.06
CA GLY A 140 -6.03 -17.19 3.04
C GLY A 140 -7.47 -16.71 3.13
N PRO A 141 -7.93 -15.76 2.31
CA PRO A 141 -7.25 -15.24 1.13
C PRO A 141 -6.24 -14.14 1.43
N MET A 142 -6.20 -13.64 2.67
CA MET A 142 -5.33 -12.56 3.10
C MET A 142 -4.83 -12.82 4.52
N PHE A 143 -3.52 -12.69 4.71
CA PHE A 143 -2.84 -12.99 5.96
C PHE A 143 -1.80 -11.91 6.31
N VAL A 144 -1.94 -11.27 7.47
CA VAL A 144 -0.94 -10.33 7.99
C VAL A 144 0.29 -11.12 8.44
N LEU A 145 1.41 -10.88 7.76
CA LEU A 145 2.62 -11.66 7.96
C LEU A 145 3.81 -10.79 8.35
N TYR A 146 4.43 -11.19 9.45
CA TYR A 146 5.71 -10.66 9.93
C TYR A 146 6.85 -11.63 9.53
N PRO A 147 8.08 -11.13 9.34
CA PRO A 147 9.24 -11.94 8.97
C PRO A 147 9.87 -12.65 10.20
N PHE A 148 9.20 -13.69 10.72
CA PHE A 148 9.60 -14.35 11.97
C PHE A 148 11.02 -14.95 11.96
N ASP A 149 11.46 -15.49 10.83
CA ASP A 149 12.80 -16.10 10.74
C ASP A 149 13.92 -15.05 10.69
N GLU A 150 13.66 -13.89 10.08
CA GLU A 150 14.61 -12.75 10.05
C GLU A 150 14.66 -12.04 11.41
N HIS A 151 13.52 -12.00 12.11
CA HIS A 151 13.35 -11.36 13.42
C HIS A 151 12.76 -12.34 14.44
N PRO A 152 13.57 -13.28 14.99
CA PRO A 152 13.07 -14.31 15.90
C PRO A 152 12.43 -13.76 17.19
N GLU A 153 12.77 -12.54 17.60
CA GLU A 153 12.14 -11.83 18.72
C GLU A 153 10.64 -11.58 18.51
N LEU A 154 10.17 -11.58 17.26
CA LEU A 154 8.75 -11.44 16.91
C LEU A 154 7.95 -12.70 17.23
N LEU A 155 8.57 -13.83 17.54
CA LEU A 155 7.88 -15.06 17.94
C LEU A 155 7.36 -15.00 19.38
N ASN A 156 6.45 -14.06 19.64
CA ASN A 156 5.81 -13.82 20.92
C ASN A 156 4.29 -13.70 20.77
N GLU A 157 3.56 -13.72 21.89
CA GLU A 157 2.09 -13.71 21.89
C GLU A 157 1.49 -12.46 21.24
N THR A 158 2.10 -11.30 21.45
CA THR A 158 1.62 -10.03 20.88
C THR A 158 1.63 -10.06 19.36
N ILE A 159 2.76 -10.43 18.75
CA ILE A 159 2.85 -10.47 17.28
C ILE A 159 1.98 -11.59 16.71
N ARG A 160 1.89 -12.75 17.38
CA ARG A 160 0.95 -13.81 16.98
C ARG A 160 -0.50 -13.32 16.94
N HIS A 161 -0.92 -12.49 17.89
CA HIS A 161 -2.26 -11.89 17.85
C HIS A 161 -2.41 -10.85 16.72
N ARG A 162 -1.35 -10.13 16.37
CA ARG A 162 -1.34 -9.15 15.27
C ARG A 162 -1.27 -9.78 13.87
N SER A 163 -0.82 -11.03 13.76
CA SER A 163 -0.84 -11.82 12.52
C SER A 163 -2.23 -12.36 12.19
N VAL A 164 -3.13 -11.45 11.83
CA VAL A 164 -4.53 -11.75 11.49
C VAL A 164 -4.60 -12.46 10.13
N TRP A 165 -5.23 -13.63 10.06
CA TRP A 165 -5.64 -14.30 8.82
C TRP A 165 -7.12 -14.09 8.53
N HIS A 166 -7.56 -14.49 7.33
CA HIS A 166 -8.92 -14.22 6.84
C HIS A 166 -9.25 -12.72 6.91
N VAL A 167 -8.29 -11.82 6.66
CA VAL A 167 -8.52 -10.38 6.76
C VAL A 167 -9.68 -9.98 5.85
N GLY A 168 -10.56 -9.08 6.30
CA GLY A 168 -11.63 -8.50 5.50
C GLY A 168 -11.68 -6.98 5.56
N SER A 169 -11.17 -6.38 6.64
CA SER A 169 -11.12 -4.93 6.77
C SER A 169 -9.98 -4.42 7.64
N VAL A 170 -9.56 -3.19 7.36
CA VAL A 170 -8.68 -2.37 8.20
C VAL A 170 -9.46 -1.13 8.64
N HIS A 171 -9.61 -0.96 9.95
CA HIS A 171 -10.22 0.22 10.53
C HIS A 171 -9.12 1.19 10.98
N VAL A 172 -9.19 2.42 10.48
CA VAL A 172 -8.36 3.54 10.89
C VAL A 172 -9.13 4.34 11.95
N PRO A 173 -8.68 4.36 13.22
CA PRO A 173 -9.35 5.05 14.32
C PRO A 173 -9.47 6.55 14.16
#